data_AF-L1QG93-F1
#
_entry.id   AF-L1QG93-F1
#
_cell.length_a   1.000
_cell.length_b   1.000
_cell.length_c   1.000
_cell.angle_alpha   90.00
_cell.angle_beta   90.00
_cell.angle_gamma   90.00
#
_symmetry.space_group_name_H-M   'P 1'
#
loop_
_entity.id
_entity.type
_entity.pdbx_description
1 polymer ?
#
loop_
_entity_poly.entity_id
_entity_poly.type
_entity_poly.pdbx_seq_one_letter_code
_entity_poly.pdbx_strand_id
1 'polypeptide(L)'
;MGVREYDYIRGNTALVPERKIKEKERQREEQKRAIEKKNHLKRKQFIKNTFKVASLAFILSFIVLLIDGYVYKLQENLTTIEDAVREELDVNEALKVDMLQFAAFDVVKSAAEEIGMVYPKEESTISIDMSKEYFSHIKEEEKGNSSLFGKLIEIFN
;
A
#
# COMPACT_ATOMS: atom_id res chain seq x y z
N MET A 1 -41.28 60.22 16.22
CA MET A 1 -42.48 60.65 16.95
C MET A 1 -43.55 59.58 16.77
N GLY A 2 -43.78 58.75 17.80
CA GLY A 2 -44.83 57.71 17.78
C GLY A 2 -46.05 58.22 18.52
N VAL A 3 -47.17 58.38 17.81
CA VAL A 3 -48.43 58.83 18.37
C VAL A 3 -49.01 57.69 19.20
N ARG A 4 -49.17 57.90 20.52
CA ARG A 4 -49.94 57.01 21.39
C ARG A 4 -51.39 57.50 21.37
N GLU A 5 -52.26 56.75 20.72
CA GLU A 5 -53.70 57.01 20.75
C GLU A 5 -54.28 56.37 22.01
N TYR A 6 -54.90 57.18 22.87
CA TYR A 6 -55.64 56.71 24.04
C TYR A 6 -57.07 56.36 23.62
N ASP A 7 -57.54 55.16 23.98
CA ASP A 7 -58.92 54.71 23.77
C ASP A 7 -59.86 55.39 24.78
N TYR A 8 -60.58 56.42 24.34
CA TYR A 8 -61.71 56.97 25.09
C TYR A 8 -63.01 56.40 24.52
N ILE A 9 -63.39 55.20 24.96
CA ILE A 9 -64.75 54.68 24.74
C ILE A 9 -65.32 54.24 26.09
N ARG A 10 -66.17 55.10 26.68
CA ARG A 10 -67.12 54.71 27.74
C ARG A 10 -68.50 54.62 27.10
N GLY A 11 -68.91 53.42 26.74
CA GLY A 11 -70.19 53.07 26.13
C GLY A 11 -70.20 51.61 25.67
N ASN A 12 -71.39 51.01 25.48
CA ASN A 12 -71.54 49.60 25.11
C ASN A 12 -70.89 49.32 23.73
N THR A 13 -69.71 48.71 23.74
CA THR A 13 -68.92 48.35 22.55
C THR A 13 -69.43 47.06 21.91
N ALA A 14 -70.67 47.08 21.40
CA ALA A 14 -71.22 45.96 20.63
C ALA A 14 -70.59 45.83 19.22
N LEU A 15 -69.92 46.87 18.74
CA LEU A 15 -69.25 46.90 17.44
C LEU A 15 -67.84 47.48 17.60
N VAL A 16 -66.93 46.65 18.11
CA VAL A 16 -65.49 46.92 18.02
C VAL A 16 -65.09 46.84 16.54
N PRO A 17 -64.53 47.90 15.92
CA PRO A 17 -64.13 47.83 14.52
C PRO A 17 -63.00 46.81 14.33
N GLU A 18 -63.20 45.84 13.44
CA GLU A 18 -62.18 44.85 13.10
C GLU A 18 -60.96 45.54 12.47
N ARG A 19 -59.83 45.51 13.17
CA ARG A 19 -58.57 46.09 12.69
C ARG A 19 -58.08 45.30 11.46
N LYS A 20 -58.00 45.95 10.28
CA LYS A 20 -57.44 45.42 9.01
C LYS A 20 -55.98 44.89 9.09
N ILE A 21 -55.33 45.03 10.24
CA ILE A 21 -53.96 44.57 10.51
C ILE A 21 -53.91 43.02 10.50
N LYS A 22 -54.95 42.33 10.97
CA LYS A 22 -54.99 40.85 11.05
C LYS A 22 -54.97 40.16 9.68
N GLU A 23 -55.62 40.72 8.67
CA GLU A 23 -55.59 40.16 7.31
C GLU A 23 -54.21 40.33 6.66
N LYS A 24 -53.56 41.48 6.87
CA LYS A 24 -52.22 41.76 6.37
C LYS A 24 -51.16 40.85 7.00
N GLU A 25 -51.34 40.46 8.26
CA GLU A 25 -50.49 39.48 8.94
C GLU A 25 -50.69 38.06 8.40
N ARG A 26 -51.93 37.60 8.19
CA ARG A 26 -52.21 36.29 7.57
C ARG A 26 -51.61 36.18 6.16
N GLN A 27 -51.76 37.21 5.33
CA GLN A 27 -51.17 37.24 3.99
C GLN A 27 -49.64 37.17 4.03
N ARG A 28 -48.99 37.81 5.01
CA ARG A 28 -47.53 37.71 5.21
C ARG A 28 -47.09 36.31 5.63
N GLU A 29 -47.85 35.64 6.49
CA GLU A 29 -47.55 34.26 6.89
C GLU A 29 -47.73 33.26 5.74
N GLU A 30 -48.77 33.42 4.93
CA GLU A 30 -48.98 32.60 3.74
C GLU A 30 -47.87 32.79 2.70
N GLN A 31 -47.41 34.03 2.49
CA GLN A 31 -46.26 34.33 1.64
C GLN A 31 -44.97 33.69 2.18
N LYS A 32 -44.72 33.76 3.50
CA LYS A 32 -43.56 33.09 4.12
C LYS A 32 -43.60 31.58 3.92
N ARG A 33 -44.75 30.94 4.18
CA ARG A 33 -44.94 29.49 3.96
C ARG A 33 -44.77 29.10 2.49
N ALA A 34 -45.23 29.93 1.55
CA ALA A 34 -45.04 29.69 0.12
C ALA A 34 -43.56 29.80 -0.30
N ILE A 35 -42.83 30.77 0.25
CA ILE A 35 -41.39 30.95 0.02
C ILE A 35 -40.60 29.77 0.59
N GLU A 36 -40.92 29.31 1.81
CA GLU A 36 -40.29 28.15 2.44
C GLU A 36 -40.51 26.88 1.63
N LYS A 37 -41.74 26.62 1.16
CA LYS A 37 -42.05 25.48 0.28
C LYS A 37 -41.24 25.54 -1.01
N LYS A 38 -41.15 26.71 -1.66
CA LYS A 38 -40.33 26.90 -2.87
C LYS A 38 -38.85 26.67 -2.60
N ASN A 39 -38.32 27.17 -1.49
CA ASN A 39 -36.92 26.97 -1.10
C ASN A 39 -36.62 25.49 -0.80
N HIS A 40 -37.55 24.79 -0.15
CA HIS A 40 -37.40 23.36 0.12
C HIS A 40 -37.42 22.52 -1.16
N LEU A 41 -38.29 22.86 -2.12
CA LEU A 41 -38.31 22.21 -3.44
C LEU A 41 -37.01 22.46 -4.23
N LYS A 42 -36.51 23.71 -4.23
CA LYS A 42 -35.21 24.04 -4.83
C LYS A 42 -34.07 23.23 -4.20
N ARG A 43 -33.99 23.18 -2.87
CA ARG A 43 -32.98 22.37 -2.15
C ARG A 43 -33.06 20.89 -2.53
N LYS A 44 -34.26 20.31 -2.59
CA LYS A 44 -34.45 18.93 -3.03
C LYS A 44 -34.00 18.71 -4.48
N GLN A 45 -34.27 19.66 -5.38
CA GLN A 45 -33.80 19.59 -6.77
C GLN A 45 -32.27 19.72 -6.88
N PHE A 46 -31.66 20.63 -6.12
CA PHE A 46 -30.20 20.75 -6.04
C PHE A 46 -29.57 19.45 -5.55
N ILE A 47 -30.05 18.90 -4.42
CA ILE A 47 -29.53 17.64 -3.89
C ILE A 47 -29.69 16.51 -4.92
N LYS A 48 -30.85 16.38 -5.57
CA LYS A 48 -31.05 15.36 -6.62
C LYS A 48 -30.11 15.53 -7.80
N ASN A 49 -29.86 16.76 -8.26
CA ASN A 49 -28.94 17.01 -9.36
C ASN A 49 -27.48 16.78 -8.97
N THR A 50 -27.08 17.19 -7.76
CA THR A 50 -25.75 16.90 -7.21
C THR A 50 -25.54 15.41 -7.05
N PHE A 51 -26.52 14.66 -6.55
CA PHE A 51 -26.43 13.20 -6.45
C PHE A 51 -26.27 12.52 -7.80
N LYS A 52 -26.94 12.99 -8.87
CA LYS A 52 -26.76 12.44 -10.22
C LYS A 52 -25.34 12.62 -10.74
N VAL A 53 -24.75 13.79 -10.52
CA VAL A 53 -23.35 14.06 -10.94
C VAL A 53 -22.37 13.27 -10.06
N ALA A 54 -22.60 13.24 -8.75
CA ALA A 54 -21.77 12.49 -7.81
C ALA A 54 -21.80 10.98 -8.09
N SER A 55 -22.97 10.40 -8.43
CA SER A 55 -23.07 8.99 -8.80
C SER A 55 -22.30 8.66 -10.06
N LEU A 56 -22.29 9.57 -11.04
CA LEU A 56 -21.52 9.37 -12.27
C LEU A 56 -20.01 9.40 -12.00
N ALA A 57 -19.56 10.37 -11.19
CA ALA A 57 -18.17 10.44 -10.75
C ALA A 57 -17.76 9.19 -9.95
N PHE A 58 -18.63 8.70 -9.06
CA PHE A 58 -18.38 7.50 -8.27
C PHE A 58 -18.20 6.25 -9.14
N ILE A 59 -19.06 6.06 -10.15
CA ILE A 59 -18.95 4.93 -11.09
C ILE A 59 -17.62 5.01 -11.85
N LEU A 60 -17.25 6.19 -12.34
CA LEU A 60 -15.96 6.38 -13.03
C LEU A 60 -14.78 6.06 -12.12
N SER A 61 -14.80 6.55 -10.87
CA SER A 61 -13.76 6.21 -9.89
C SER A 61 -13.68 4.71 -9.62
N PHE A 62 -14.83 4.02 -9.53
CA PHE A 62 -14.87 2.59 -9.28
C PHE A 62 -14.29 1.79 -10.45
N ILE A 63 -14.57 2.22 -11.68
CA ILE A 63 -14.01 1.60 -12.90
C ILE A 63 -12.47 1.69 -12.89
N VAL A 64 -11.91 2.85 -12.52
CA VAL A 64 -10.45 3.02 -12.44
C VAL A 64 -9.83 2.04 -11.45
N LEU A 65 -10.40 1.89 -10.25
CA LEU A 65 -9.91 0.95 -9.24
C LEU A 65 -9.93 -0.51 -9.73
N LEU A 66 -10.95 -0.90 -10.50
CA LEU A 66 -11.02 -2.25 -11.07
C LEU A 66 -9.92 -2.49 -12.11
N ILE A 67 -9.65 -1.48 -12.95
CA ILE A 67 -8.58 -1.55 -13.94
C ILE A 67 -7.23 -1.67 -13.25
N ASP A 68 -6.96 -0.83 -12.24
CA ASP A 68 -5.72 -0.87 -11.49
C ASP A 68 -5.51 -2.25 -10.85
N GLY A 69 -6.56 -2.83 -10.23
CA GLY A 69 -6.49 -4.18 -9.67
C GLY A 69 -6.12 -5.26 -10.70
N TYR A 70 -6.63 -5.16 -11.94
CA TYR A 70 -6.24 -6.06 -13.03
C TYR A 70 -4.78 -5.84 -13.47
N VAL A 71 -4.34 -4.59 -13.57
CA VAL A 71 -2.98 -4.24 -13.95
C VAL A 71 -1.98 -4.77 -12.92
N TYR A 72 -2.25 -4.64 -11.63
CA TYR A 72 -1.37 -5.17 -10.58
C TYR A 72 -1.23 -6.69 -10.66
N LYS A 73 -2.34 -7.40 -10.89
CA LYS A 73 -2.29 -8.86 -11.07
C LYS A 73 -1.45 -9.26 -12.30
N LEU A 74 -1.56 -8.48 -13.38
CA LEU A 74 -0.77 -8.73 -14.58
C LEU A 74 0.73 -8.45 -14.34
N GLN A 75 1.06 -7.39 -13.60
CA GLN A 75 2.44 -7.08 -13.20
C GLN A 75 3.02 -8.21 -12.33
N GLU A 76 2.28 -8.70 -11.34
CA GLU A 76 2.72 -9.81 -10.49
C GLU A 76 3.02 -11.09 -11.30
N ASN A 77 2.13 -11.44 -12.24
CA ASN A 77 2.35 -12.58 -13.13
C ASN A 77 3.59 -12.37 -14.02
N LEU A 78 3.79 -11.16 -14.54
CA LEU A 78 4.97 -10.84 -15.36
C LEU A 78 6.26 -10.94 -14.54
N THR A 79 6.29 -10.43 -13.32
CA THR A 79 7.45 -10.55 -12.43
C THR A 79 7.72 -12.00 -12.08
N THR A 80 6.69 -12.79 -11.77
CA THR A 80 6.86 -14.23 -11.49
C THR A 80 7.43 -14.98 -12.68
N ILE A 81 6.97 -14.67 -13.90
CA ILE A 81 7.51 -15.27 -15.13
C ILE A 81 8.95 -14.81 -15.35
N GLU A 82 9.26 -13.53 -15.13
CA GLU A 82 10.62 -13.00 -15.25
C GLU A 82 11.59 -13.70 -14.28
N ASP A 83 11.18 -13.88 -13.04
CA ASP A 83 11.97 -14.57 -12.02
C ASP A 83 12.20 -16.04 -12.39
N ALA A 84 11.16 -16.74 -12.85
CA ALA A 84 11.29 -18.11 -13.34
C ALA A 84 12.23 -18.23 -14.54
N VAL A 85 12.18 -17.27 -15.47
CA VAL A 85 13.11 -17.24 -16.62
C VAL A 85 14.55 -17.00 -16.16
N ARG A 86 14.78 -16.14 -15.17
CA ARG A 86 16.13 -15.92 -14.61
C ARG A 86 16.67 -17.17 -13.94
N GLU A 87 15.86 -17.84 -13.13
CA GLU A 87 16.26 -19.10 -12.48
C GLU A 87 16.65 -20.16 -13.51
N GLU A 88 15.86 -20.36 -14.56
CA GLU A 88 16.19 -21.28 -15.66
C GLU A 88 17.47 -20.88 -16.41
N LEU A 89 17.73 -19.58 -16.55
CA LEU A 89 18.94 -19.06 -17.20
C LEU A 89 20.18 -19.36 -16.35
N ASP A 90 20.11 -19.13 -15.04
CA ASP A 90 21.17 -19.43 -14.09
C ASP A 90 21.47 -20.94 -14.05
N VAL A 91 20.43 -21.78 -14.05
CA VAL A 91 20.58 -23.25 -14.14
C VAL A 91 21.25 -23.65 -15.45
N ASN A 92 20.86 -23.04 -16.57
CA ASN A 92 21.47 -23.31 -17.87
C ASN A 92 22.95 -22.87 -17.93
N GLU A 93 23.28 -21.71 -17.36
CA GLU A 93 24.68 -21.27 -17.25
C GLU A 93 25.51 -22.23 -16.39
N ALA A 94 24.99 -22.65 -15.24
CA ALA A 94 25.65 -23.65 -14.39
C ALA A 94 25.89 -24.97 -15.15
N LEU A 95 24.87 -25.48 -15.84
CA LEU A 95 24.99 -26.70 -16.63
C LEU A 95 26.03 -26.55 -17.75
N LYS A 96 26.09 -25.39 -18.40
CA LYS A 96 27.10 -25.10 -19.42
C LYS A 96 28.51 -25.11 -18.82
N VAL A 97 28.69 -24.57 -17.61
CA VAL A 97 29.98 -24.63 -16.91
C VAL A 97 30.35 -26.07 -16.58
N ASP A 98 29.41 -26.87 -16.07
CA ASP A 98 29.65 -28.29 -15.78
C ASP A 98 30.03 -29.08 -17.04
N MET A 99 29.34 -28.83 -18.16
CA MET A 99 29.70 -29.42 -19.45
C MET A 99 31.11 -29.02 -19.89
N LEU A 100 31.50 -27.77 -19.70
CA LEU A 100 32.86 -27.30 -20.00
C LEU A 100 33.90 -27.95 -19.09
N GLN A 101 33.61 -28.13 -17.79
CA GLN A 101 34.49 -28.85 -16.87
C GLN A 101 34.64 -30.33 -17.30
N PHE A 102 33.54 -31.00 -17.65
CA PHE A 102 33.58 -32.36 -18.18
C PHE A 102 34.39 -32.47 -19.48
N ALA A 103 34.18 -31.54 -20.42
CA ALA A 103 34.94 -31.51 -21.67
C ALA A 103 36.44 -31.22 -21.43
N ALA A 104 36.76 -30.35 -20.47
CA ALA A 104 38.12 -30.05 -20.08
C ALA A 104 38.78 -31.21 -19.30
N PHE A 105 37.99 -32.09 -18.68
CA PHE A 105 38.50 -33.18 -17.86
C PHE A 105 39.41 -34.13 -18.64
N ASP A 106 39.05 -34.50 -19.87
CA ASP A 106 39.89 -35.35 -20.72
C ASP A 106 41.21 -34.66 -21.10
N VAL A 107 41.16 -33.35 -21.36
CA VAL A 107 42.36 -32.56 -21.66
C VAL A 107 43.27 -32.49 -20.44
N VAL A 108 42.73 -32.14 -19.28
CA VAL A 108 43.48 -32.06 -18.01
C VAL A 108 44.05 -33.43 -17.63
N LYS A 109 43.28 -34.51 -17.81
CA LYS A 109 43.73 -35.88 -17.56
C LYS A 109 44.91 -36.25 -18.45
N SER A 110 44.82 -35.99 -19.76
CA SER A 110 45.92 -36.27 -20.70
C SER A 110 47.19 -35.49 -20.38
N ALA A 111 47.06 -34.20 -20.05
CA ALA A 111 48.20 -33.36 -19.66
C ALA A 111 48.82 -33.79 -18.32
N ALA A 112 47.98 -34.21 -17.35
CA ALA A 112 48.42 -34.73 -16.06
C ALA A 112 49.18 -36.06 -16.19
N GLU A 113 48.70 -36.96 -17.05
CA GLU A 113 49.39 -38.22 -17.37
C GLU A 113 50.75 -37.96 -18.02
N GLU A 114 50.87 -36.94 -18.88
CA GLU A 114 52.12 -36.56 -19.55
C GLU A 114 53.20 -36.05 -18.56
N ILE A 115 52.80 -35.33 -17.51
CA ILE A 115 53.71 -34.87 -16.44
C ILE A 115 53.90 -35.91 -15.32
N GLY A 116 53.40 -37.14 -15.51
CA GLY A 116 53.60 -38.25 -14.58
C GLY A 116 52.71 -38.20 -13.33
N MET A 117 51.64 -37.40 -13.33
CA MET A 117 50.63 -37.45 -12.26
C MET A 117 49.77 -38.71 -12.40
N VAL A 118 49.55 -39.41 -11.29
CA VAL A 118 48.78 -40.65 -11.25
C VAL A 118 47.51 -40.41 -10.43
N TYR A 119 46.38 -40.96 -10.90
CA TYR A 119 45.12 -40.89 -10.15
C TYR A 119 45.28 -41.55 -8.78
N PRO A 120 44.90 -40.87 -7.67
CA PRO A 120 45.10 -41.42 -6.34
C PRO A 120 44.28 -42.70 -6.17
N LYS A 121 44.94 -43.78 -5.73
CA LYS A 121 44.31 -45.04 -5.31
C LYS A 121 44.08 -45.01 -3.80
N GLU A 122 43.12 -45.78 -3.30
CA GLU A 122 42.85 -45.89 -1.85
C GLU A 122 44.11 -46.26 -1.05
N GLU A 123 45.01 -47.03 -1.66
CA GLU A 123 46.33 -47.45 -1.14
C GLU A 123 47.33 -46.29 -0.94
N SER A 124 47.12 -45.17 -1.62
CA SER A 124 47.99 -43.97 -1.60
C SER A 124 47.41 -42.83 -0.74
N THR A 125 46.40 -43.14 0.08
CA THR A 125 45.74 -42.15 0.95
C THR A 125 46.43 -42.12 2.31
N ILE A 126 47.04 -40.98 2.67
CA ILE A 126 47.62 -40.79 4.01
C ILE A 126 46.52 -40.24 4.92
N SER A 127 45.91 -41.11 5.72
CA SER A 127 45.00 -40.69 6.78
C SER A 127 45.80 -40.19 7.97
N ILE A 128 45.72 -38.89 8.25
CA ILE A 128 46.31 -38.28 9.46
C ILE A 128 45.27 -38.38 10.56
N ASP A 129 45.62 -39.04 11.67
CA ASP A 129 44.78 -39.10 12.86
C ASP A 129 44.75 -37.72 13.53
N MET A 130 43.63 -37.01 13.45
CA MET A 130 43.45 -35.65 14.00
C MET A 130 43.29 -35.62 15.53
N SER A 131 43.47 -36.75 16.23
CA SER A 131 43.35 -36.83 17.70
C SER A 131 44.44 -36.07 18.46
N LYS A 132 45.56 -35.74 17.80
CA LYS A 132 46.62 -34.92 18.38
C LYS A 132 46.56 -33.50 17.83
N GLU A 133 46.94 -32.54 18.66
CA GLU A 133 46.95 -31.12 18.30
C GLU A 133 48.22 -30.79 17.48
N TYR A 134 48.22 -31.13 16.19
CA TYR A 134 49.38 -30.96 15.29
C TYR A 134 49.72 -29.49 14.99
N PHE A 135 48.84 -28.55 15.37
CA PHE A 135 48.95 -27.12 15.07
C PHE A 135 48.96 -26.23 16.32
N SER A 136 49.42 -26.73 17.47
CA SER A 136 49.50 -25.96 18.73
C SER A 136 50.35 -24.68 18.67
N HIS A 137 51.18 -24.53 17.63
CA HIS A 137 52.01 -23.36 17.36
C HIS A 137 51.33 -22.34 16.43
N ILE A 138 50.23 -22.71 15.77
CA ILE A 138 49.38 -21.80 15.02
C ILE A 138 48.39 -21.22 16.00
N LYS A 139 48.82 -20.19 16.74
CA LYS A 139 47.86 -19.35 17.47
C LYS A 139 47.07 -18.59 16.43
N GLU A 140 45.82 -18.98 16.21
CA GLU A 140 44.86 -18.04 15.66
C GLU A 140 44.89 -16.80 16.58
N GLU A 141 45.28 -15.66 16.04
CA GLU A 141 44.90 -14.40 16.67
C GLU A 141 43.38 -14.40 16.69
N GLU A 142 42.78 -14.61 17.86
CA GLU A 142 41.38 -14.30 18.11
C GLU A 142 41.19 -12.83 17.71
N LYS A 143 40.73 -12.60 16.48
CA LYS A 143 40.09 -11.34 16.12
C LYS A 143 38.83 -11.28 16.96
N GLY A 144 38.97 -10.67 18.14
CA GLY A 144 37.89 -10.36 19.07
C GLY A 144 36.72 -9.85 18.27
N ASN A 145 35.69 -10.68 18.17
CA ASN A 145 34.49 -10.38 17.44
C ASN A 145 33.70 -9.37 18.28
N SER A 146 34.15 -8.11 18.29
CA SER A 146 33.31 -6.96 18.62
C SER A 146 32.34 -6.71 17.47
N SER A 147 31.59 -7.77 17.14
CA SER A 147 30.41 -7.69 16.30
C SER A 147 29.46 -6.71 16.97
N LEU A 148 28.91 -5.80 16.17
CA LEU A 148 28.23 -4.56 16.54
C LEU A 148 27.21 -4.67 17.68
N PHE A 149 26.68 -5.87 17.93
CA PHE A 149 25.82 -6.22 19.06
C PHE A 149 26.48 -6.05 20.45
N GLY A 150 27.78 -6.32 20.58
CA GLY A 150 28.48 -6.16 21.86
C GLY A 150 28.56 -4.70 22.30
N LYS A 151 28.76 -3.78 21.35
CA LYS A 151 28.79 -2.33 21.60
C LYS A 151 27.41 -1.74 21.92
N LEU A 152 26.33 -2.35 21.44
CA LEU A 152 24.96 -1.90 21.74
C LEU A 152 24.52 -2.24 23.16
N ILE A 153 24.96 -3.37 23.71
CA ILE A 153 24.63 -3.80 25.08
C ILE A 153 25.33 -2.92 26.13
N GLU A 154 26.53 -2.42 25.83
CA GLU A 154 27.32 -1.57 26.73
C GLU A 154 26.77 -0.14 26.89
N ILE A 155 25.98 0.35 25.92
CA ILE A 155 25.32 1.67 26.00
C ILE A 155 24.10 1.65 26.93
N PHE A 156 23.50 0.48 27.16
CA PHE A 156 22.28 0.33 27.94
C PHE A 156 22.49 -0.12 29.40
N ASN A 157 23.75 -0.18 29.86
CA ASN A 157 24.12 -0.53 31.24
C ASN A 157 24.75 0.66 31.96
#